data_AF-A0A8J7DQU9-F1
#
_entry.id   AF-A0A8J7DQU9-F1
#
_cell.length_a   1.000
_cell.length_b   1.000
_cell.length_c   1.000
_cell.angle_alpha   90.00
_cell.angle_beta   90.00
_cell.angle_gamma   90.00
#
_symmetry.space_group_name_H-M   'P 1'
#
loop_
_entity.id
_entity.type
_entity.pdbx_description
1 polymer ?
#
loop_
_entity_poly.entity_id
_entity_poly.type
_entity_poly.pdbx_seq_one_letter_code
_entity_poly.pdbx_strand_id
1 'polypeptide(L)'
;MIATSLFGIGLGSMAAAQAQGLKHFSAVIAQSSNPVTYMTVIDRNTVVIQISEGGEFFFHGYLERTSGSTFTGEDDQVRVIYDENTKQLVVINRVTGDEFYNYYFSNVDEGAL
;
A
#
# COMPACT_ATOMS: atom_id res chain seq x y z
N MET A 1 -30.51 -11.61 -67.26
CA MET A 1 -29.98 -11.54 -65.87
C MET A 1 -28.46 -11.50 -66.01
N ILE A 2 -27.77 -10.35 -66.00
CA ILE A 2 -27.28 -9.55 -64.84
C ILE A 2 -26.69 -10.49 -63.76
N ALA A 3 -25.46 -10.44 -63.25
CA ALA A 3 -24.42 -9.43 -63.06
C ALA A 3 -23.05 -10.17 -62.98
N THR A 4 -21.92 -9.68 -63.51
CA THR A 4 -20.97 -8.69 -62.96
C THR A 4 -20.06 -9.21 -61.83
N SER A 5 -18.75 -9.06 -62.10
CA SER A 5 -17.53 -9.19 -61.27
C SER A 5 -17.60 -8.78 -59.79
N LEU A 6 -16.66 -9.24 -58.95
CA LEU A 6 -15.49 -8.42 -58.54
C LEU A 6 -14.52 -9.16 -57.59
N PHE A 7 -13.24 -8.84 -57.76
CA PHE A 7 -12.11 -9.08 -56.86
C PHE A 7 -12.37 -8.67 -55.40
N GLY A 8 -11.69 -9.33 -54.46
CA GLY A 8 -11.56 -8.87 -53.08
C GLY A 8 -10.35 -9.46 -52.37
N ILE A 9 -9.14 -9.00 -52.71
CA ILE A 9 -7.93 -9.21 -51.91
C ILE A 9 -7.99 -8.19 -50.77
N GLY A 10 -8.32 -8.65 -49.57
CA GLY A 10 -8.31 -7.82 -48.36
C GLY A 10 -7.11 -8.15 -47.49
N LEU A 11 -5.95 -7.55 -47.82
CA LEU A 11 -4.80 -7.44 -46.90
C LEU A 11 -5.21 -6.54 -45.74
N GLY A 12 -5.76 -7.13 -44.69
CA GLY A 12 -5.99 -6.46 -43.41
C GLY A 12 -4.67 -6.30 -42.67
N SER A 13 -3.98 -5.19 -42.91
CA SER A 13 -2.87 -4.70 -42.11
C SER A 13 -3.34 -4.52 -40.65
N MET A 14 -2.97 -5.45 -39.77
CA MET A 14 -3.14 -5.29 -38.34
C MET A 14 -2.13 -4.23 -37.88
N ALA A 15 -2.63 -3.02 -37.66
CA ALA A 15 -1.87 -1.95 -37.02
C ALA A 15 -1.40 -2.44 -35.65
N ALA A 16 -0.08 -2.58 -35.49
CA ALA A 16 0.52 -2.77 -34.18
C ALA A 16 0.29 -1.49 -33.37
N ALA A 17 -0.65 -1.54 -32.41
CA ALA A 17 -0.79 -0.49 -31.42
C ALA A 17 0.49 -0.41 -30.60
N GLN A 18 1.32 0.60 -30.87
CA GLN A 18 2.44 0.95 -29.99
C GLN A 18 1.84 1.49 -28.68
N ALA A 19 1.94 0.69 -27.62
CA ALA A 19 1.69 1.15 -26.26
C ALA A 19 2.79 2.14 -25.87
N GLN A 20 2.53 3.43 -26.08
CA GLN A 20 3.39 4.49 -25.59
C GLN A 20 3.09 4.73 -24.10
N GLY A 21 4.02 4.23 -23.26
CA GLY A 21 4.53 4.89 -22.07
C GLY A 21 3.53 5.40 -21.03
N LEU A 22 3.39 4.64 -19.95
CA LEU A 22 3.49 5.24 -18.63
C LEU A 22 4.83 4.77 -18.06
N LYS A 23 5.84 5.63 -18.12
CA LYS A 23 6.94 5.49 -17.16
C LYS A 23 6.26 5.60 -15.82
N HIS A 24 6.16 4.48 -15.10
CA HIS A 24 5.81 4.51 -13.69
C HIS A 24 6.85 5.44 -13.07
N PHE A 25 6.47 6.69 -12.84
CA PHE A 25 7.17 7.50 -11.87
C PHE A 25 6.81 6.81 -10.57
N SER A 26 7.64 5.82 -10.20
CA SER A 26 7.89 5.56 -8.79
C SER A 26 8.46 6.88 -8.30
N ALA A 27 7.57 7.78 -7.87
CA ALA A 27 7.94 8.75 -6.87
C ALA A 27 8.39 7.87 -5.71
N VAL A 28 9.69 7.55 -5.69
CA VAL A 28 10.38 7.25 -4.46
C VAL A 28 10.23 8.54 -3.70
N ILE A 29 9.11 8.67 -2.99
CA ILE A 29 9.02 9.59 -1.87
C ILE A 29 10.09 8.99 -0.97
N ALA A 30 11.27 9.60 -0.99
CA ALA A 30 12.21 9.51 0.10
C ALA A 30 11.45 10.11 1.29
N GLN A 31 10.58 9.30 1.89
CA GLN A 31 9.77 9.66 3.04
C GLN A 31 10.74 10.01 4.14
N SER A 32 10.49 11.13 4.83
CA SER A 32 11.34 11.51 5.93
C SER A 32 11.32 10.37 6.95
N SER A 33 12.51 9.99 7.38
CA SER A 33 12.81 8.62 7.82
C SER A 33 12.27 8.25 9.20
N ASN A 34 11.47 9.13 9.83
CA ASN A 34 11.18 9.05 11.26
C ASN A 34 9.70 9.33 11.56
N PRO A 35 8.76 8.45 11.16
CA PRO A 35 7.40 8.49 11.69
C PRO A 35 7.44 8.37 13.22
N VAL A 36 6.62 9.17 13.89
CA VAL A 36 6.41 9.06 15.34
C VAL A 36 5.19 8.17 15.58
N THR A 37 5.38 7.11 16.34
CA THR A 37 4.35 6.09 16.58
C THR A 37 4.06 5.93 18.06
N TYR A 38 2.78 6.00 18.40
CA TYR A 38 2.26 5.68 19.73
C TYR A 38 1.29 4.52 19.60
N MET A 39 1.41 3.54 20.50
CA MET A 39 0.55 2.36 20.52
C MET A 39 0.11 2.05 21.95
N THR A 40 -1.18 1.79 22.13
CA THR A 40 -1.76 1.32 23.39
C THR A 40 -2.45 -0.01 23.14
N VAL A 41 -2.06 -1.03 23.92
CA VAL A 41 -2.75 -2.33 23.89
C VAL A 41 -4.05 -2.20 24.68
N ILE A 42 -5.18 -2.49 24.02
CA ILE A 42 -6.51 -2.46 24.67
C ILE A 42 -6.82 -3.83 25.25
N ASP A 43 -6.66 -4.88 24.44
CA ASP A 43 -6.78 -6.26 24.87
C ASP A 43 -5.94 -7.19 23.96
N ARG A 44 -6.15 -8.51 24.07
CA ARG A 44 -5.39 -9.51 23.30
C ARG A 44 -5.55 -9.34 21.78
N ASN A 45 -6.69 -8.85 21.30
CA ASN A 45 -7.04 -8.78 19.89
C ASN A 45 -7.10 -7.35 19.35
N THR A 46 -7.06 -6.33 20.20
CA THR A 46 -7.22 -4.95 19.77
C THR A 46 -6.12 -4.05 20.32
N VAL A 47 -5.52 -3.22 19.44
CA VAL A 47 -4.61 -2.15 19.81
C VAL A 47 -5.08 -0.83 19.20
N VAL A 48 -4.81 0.29 19.88
CA VAL A 48 -4.97 1.63 19.30
C VAL A 48 -3.60 2.13 18.88
N ILE A 49 -3.49 2.68 17.68
CA ILE A 49 -2.25 3.23 17.15
C ILE A 49 -2.45 4.64 16.62
N GLN A 50 -1.42 5.45 16.77
CA GLN A 50 -1.27 6.75 16.11
C GLN A 50 0.09 6.79 15.42
N ILE A 51 0.12 7.23 14.16
CA ILE A 51 1.34 7.44 13.38
C ILE A 51 1.29 8.85 12.80
N SER A 52 2.37 9.60 12.95
CA SER A 52 2.47 10.95 12.38
C SER A 52 3.86 11.21 11.80
N GLU A 53 3.92 11.89 10.66
CA GLU A 53 5.18 12.34 10.04
C GLU A 53 5.03 13.78 9.55
N GLY A 54 5.94 14.66 9.96
CA GLY A 54 6.11 16.00 9.39
C GLY A 54 4.89 16.94 9.46
N GLY A 55 3.81 16.56 10.14
CA GLY A 55 2.52 17.26 10.14
C GLY A 55 1.67 17.05 8.89
N GLU A 56 2.17 16.34 7.88
CA GLU A 56 1.47 16.07 6.61
C GLU A 56 0.78 14.71 6.61
N PHE A 57 1.43 13.70 7.20
CA PHE A 57 0.86 12.38 7.37
C PHE A 57 0.34 12.18 8.80
N PHE A 58 -0.88 11.66 8.89
CA PHE A 58 -1.49 11.28 10.17
C PHE A 58 -2.41 10.08 9.98
N PHE A 59 -2.20 9.05 10.80
CA PHE A 59 -3.12 7.93 10.97
C PHE A 59 -3.45 7.76 12.45
N HIS A 60 -4.72 7.55 12.77
CA HIS A 60 -5.15 7.17 14.12
C HIS A 60 -6.31 6.19 14.02
N GLY A 61 -6.16 5.02 14.64
CA GLY A 61 -7.20 3.99 14.55
C GLY A 61 -6.94 2.76 15.40
N TYR A 62 -7.94 1.88 15.40
CA TYR A 62 -7.83 0.55 15.98
C TYR A 62 -7.20 -0.41 14.96
N LEU A 63 -6.27 -1.24 15.42
CA LEU A 63 -5.84 -2.43 14.70
C LEU A 63 -6.42 -3.65 15.39
N GLU A 64 -7.07 -4.50 14.60
CA GLU A 64 -7.66 -5.76 15.06
C GLU A 64 -6.75 -6.93 14.65
N ARG A 65 -6.64 -7.93 15.52
CA ARG A 65 -5.84 -9.13 15.27
C ARG A 65 -6.49 -9.95 14.16
N THR A 66 -5.79 -10.10 13.04
CA THR A 66 -6.28 -10.82 11.86
C THR A 66 -5.76 -12.25 11.80
N SER A 67 -4.53 -12.50 12.25
CA SER A 67 -3.93 -13.83 12.27
C SER A 67 -2.69 -13.85 13.15
N GLY A 68 -2.53 -14.87 14.01
CA GLY A 68 -1.30 -15.03 14.80
C GLY A 68 -0.92 -13.75 15.56
N SER A 69 0.26 -13.19 15.26
CA SER A 69 0.80 -11.93 15.78
C SER A 69 0.40 -10.68 14.99
N THR A 70 -0.33 -10.83 13.89
CA THR A 70 -0.64 -9.76 12.95
C THR A 70 -1.92 -9.03 13.34
N PHE A 71 -1.82 -7.71 13.41
CA PHE A 71 -2.91 -6.77 13.57
C PHE A 71 -3.06 -5.93 12.31
N THR A 72 -4.29 -5.56 11.97
CA THR A 72 -4.57 -4.74 10.81
C THR A 72 -5.68 -3.75 11.12
N GLY A 73 -5.51 -2.52 10.66
CA GLY A 73 -6.51 -1.48 10.67
C GLY A 73 -6.38 -0.63 9.43
N GLU A 74 -7.45 0.01 9.02
CA GLU A 74 -7.46 0.83 7.81
C GLU A 74 -8.45 1.98 7.94
N ASP A 75 -8.17 3.04 7.19
CA ASP A 75 -9.10 4.14 6.92
C ASP A 75 -9.31 4.28 5.40
N ASP A 76 -9.84 5.41 4.93
CA ASP A 76 -10.09 5.64 3.51
C ASP A 76 -8.81 5.74 2.66
N GLN A 77 -7.66 6.03 3.26
CA GLN A 77 -6.40 6.32 2.57
C GLN A 77 -5.35 5.22 2.76
N VAL A 78 -5.24 4.66 3.96
CA VAL A 78 -4.15 3.76 4.34
C VAL A 78 -4.63 2.51 5.05
N ARG A 79 -3.86 1.44 4.87
CA ARG A 79 -3.89 0.23 5.67
C ARG A 79 -2.62 0.16 6.50
N VAL A 80 -2.77 -0.04 7.79
CA VAL A 80 -1.69 -0.27 8.74
C VAL A 80 -1.69 -1.73 9.14
N ILE A 81 -0.53 -2.37 9.01
CA ILE A 81 -0.29 -3.76 9.39
C ILE A 81 0.82 -3.75 10.42
N TYR A 82 0.58 -4.39 11.57
CA TYR A 82 1.57 -4.55 12.63
C TYR A 82 1.74 -6.02 12.96
N ASP A 83 2.96 -6.54 12.91
CA ASP A 83 3.28 -7.86 13.42
C ASP A 83 3.97 -7.75 14.78
N GLU A 84 3.30 -8.23 15.82
CA GLU A 84 3.76 -8.18 17.21
C GLU A 84 5.00 -9.05 17.45
N ASN A 85 5.25 -10.11 16.67
CA ASN A 85 6.40 -10.99 16.87
C ASN A 85 7.67 -10.38 16.29
N THR A 86 7.59 -9.89 15.05
CA THR A 86 8.74 -9.29 14.36
C THR A 86 8.90 -7.80 14.67
N LYS A 87 7.93 -7.21 15.37
CA LYS A 87 7.82 -5.75 15.61
C LYS A 87 7.72 -4.95 14.31
N GLN A 88 7.37 -5.58 13.20
CA GLN A 88 7.32 -4.95 11.90
C GLN A 88 6.02 -4.15 11.77
N LEU A 89 6.13 -2.88 11.38
CA LEU A 89 5.01 -2.03 11.02
C LEU A 89 5.11 -1.66 9.54
N VAL A 90 4.01 -1.84 8.82
CA VAL A 90 3.87 -1.47 7.41
C VAL A 90 2.63 -0.59 7.24
N VAL A 91 2.77 0.50 6.51
CA VAL A 91 1.67 1.39 6.12
C VAL A 91 1.58 1.39 4.60
N ILE A 92 0.40 1.10 4.07
CA ILE A 92 0.17 0.91 2.64
C ILE A 92 -0.92 1.87 2.19
N ASN A 93 -0.71 2.55 1.05
CA ASN A 93 -1.75 3.30 0.37
C ASN A 93 -2.83 2.34 -0.17
N ARG A 94 -4.10 2.51 0.23
CA ARG A 94 -5.18 1.61 -0.20
C ARG A 94 -5.58 1.77 -1.66
N VAL A 95 -5.36 2.95 -2.22
CA VAL A 95 -5.72 3.26 -3.61
C VAL A 95 -4.69 2.69 -4.58
N THR A 96 -3.40 2.90 -4.30
CA THR A 96 -2.32 2.50 -5.21
C THR A 96 -1.70 1.14 -4.86
N GLY A 97 -1.81 0.71 -3.60
CA GLY A 97 -1.12 -0.46 -3.08
C GLY A 97 0.36 -0.22 -2.74
N ASP A 98 0.85 1.01 -2.87
CA ASP A 98 2.24 1.34 -2.57
C ASP A 98 2.50 1.36 -1.06
N GLU A 99 3.67 0.86 -0.66
CA GLU A 99 4.16 1.03 0.71
C GLU A 99 4.53 2.49 0.94
N PHE A 100 3.92 3.09 1.96
CA PHE A 100 4.40 4.33 2.54
C PHE A 100 5.56 3.97 3.47
N TYR A 101 5.27 3.48 4.67
CA TYR A 101 6.30 3.20 5.67
C TYR A 101 6.50 1.71 5.87
N ASN A 102 7.74 1.33 6.16
CA ASN A 102 8.13 -0.04 6.51
C ASN A 102 9.29 0.02 7.51
N TYR A 103 8.99 -0.17 8.80
CA TYR A 103 9.96 -0.02 9.89
C TYR A 103 9.62 -0.87 11.11
N TYR A 104 10.61 -1.05 12.00
CA TYR A 104 10.44 -1.76 13.26
C TYR A 104 9.94 -0.81 14.36
N PHE A 105 8.94 -1.26 15.11
CA PHE A 105 8.35 -0.55 16.23
C PHE A 105 8.01 -1.51 17.38
N SER A 106 8.52 -1.21 18.57
CA SER A 106 8.17 -1.90 19.81
C SER A 106 7.58 -0.90 20.80
N ASN A 107 6.42 -1.22 21.36
CA ASN A 107 5.76 -0.40 22.39
C ASN A 107 6.16 -0.80 23.81
N VAL A 108 6.93 -1.89 23.94
CA VAL A 108 7.58 -2.27 25.19
C VAL A 108 8.96 -1.62 25.21
N ASP A 109 9.29 -0.99 26.33
CA ASP A 109 10.68 -0.64 26.63
C ASP A 109 11.43 -1.96 26.86
N GLU A 110 12.18 -2.40 25.84
CA GLU A 110 12.95 -3.63 25.89
C GLU A 110 14.22 -3.50 26.75
N GLY A 111 14.47 -2.31 27.31
CA GLY A 111 15.68 -1.98 28.05
C GLY A 111 16.86 -1.73 27.13
N ALA A 112 17.55 -0.61 27.32
CA ALA A 112 18.90 -0.45 26.76
C ALA A 112 19.81 -1.49 27.43
N LEU A 113 20.42 -2.37 26.63
CA LEU A 113 21.47 -3.29 27.08
C LEU A 113 22.67 -2.52 27.64
#